data_AF-A0A958BXV5-F1
#
_entry.id   AF-A0A958BXV5-F1
#
_cell.length_a   1.000
_cell.length_b   1.000
_cell.length_c   1.000
_cell.angle_alpha   90.00
_cell.angle_beta   90.00
_cell.angle_gamma   90.00
#
_symmetry.space_group_name_H-M   'P 1'
#
loop_
_entity.id
_entity.type
_entity.pdbx_description
1 polymer ?
#
loop_
_entity_poly.entity_id
_entity_poly.type
_entity_poly.pdbx_seq_one_letter_code
_entity_poly.pdbx_strand_id
1 'polypeptide(L)' 'MADRPLILITNDDGIDSPGLHAVAQAVADLGDLLIMAPST' A
#
# COMPACT_ATOMS: atom_id res chain seq x y z
N MET A 1 -19.19 -0.07 15.13
CA MET A 1 -18.15 -0.66 14.26
C MET A 1 -16.85 0.07 14.55
N ALA A 2 -15.73 -0.63 14.69
CA ALA A 2 -14.44 0.04 14.65
C ALA A 2 -14.17 0.40 13.19
N ASP A 3 -13.97 1.69 12.89
CA ASP A 3 -13.55 2.11 11.55
C ASP A 3 -12.20 1.47 11.24
N ARG A 4 -12.09 0.87 10.06
CA ARG A 4 -10.82 0.36 9.56
C ARG A 4 -9.91 1.56 9.28
N PRO A 5 -8.64 1.56 9.72
CA PRO A 5 -7.73 2.65 9.42
C PRO A 5 -7.44 2.71 7.92
N LEU A 6 -7.34 3.93 7.37
CA LEU A 6 -6.83 4.14 6.02
C LEU A 6 -5.30 4.23 6.06
N ILE A 7 -4.61 3.37 5.30
CA ILE A 7 -3.16 3.25 5.28
C ILE A 7 -2.64 3.69 3.91
N LEU A 8 -1.79 4.72 3.89
CA LEU A 8 -1.04 5.12 2.69
C LEU A 8 0.24 4.29 2.57
N ILE A 9 0.38 3.57 1.46
CA ILE A 9 1.62 2.86 1.08
C ILE A 9 2.20 3.54 -0.15
N THR A 10 3.47 3.91 -0.07
CA THR A 10 4.22 4.62 -1.12
C THR A 10 5.67 4.16 -1.15
N ASN A 11 6.36 4.41 -2.25
CA ASN A 11 7.79 4.20 -2.44
C ASN A 11 8.33 5.15 -3.53
N ASP A 12 9.64 5.14 -3.74
CA ASP A 12 10.36 5.83 -4.81
C ASP A 12 10.64 4.95 -6.04
N ASP A 13 10.61 3.62 -5.90
CA ASP A 13 10.87 2.67 -7.01
C ASP A 13 9.75 2.60 -8.08
N GLY A 14 8.54 3.06 -7.77
CA GLY A 14 7.41 3.09 -8.69
C GLY A 14 6.28 2.10 -8.37
N ILE A 15 5.14 2.30 -9.05
CA ILE A 15 3.87 1.61 -8.80
C ILE A 15 3.93 0.11 -9.12
N ASP A 16 4.77 -0.28 -10.06
CA ASP A 16 4.99 -1.68 -10.46
C ASP A 16 6.08 -2.38 -9.63
N SER A 17 6.61 -1.72 -8.58
CA SER A 17 7.65 -2.29 -7.73
C SER A 17 7.16 -3.56 -7.03
N PRO A 18 7.87 -4.70 -7.15
CA PRO A 18 7.48 -5.93 -6.46
C PRO A 18 7.52 -5.77 -4.94
N GLY A 19 8.39 -4.90 -4.42
CA GLY A 19 8.46 -4.58 -2.98
C GLY A 19 7.21 -3.85 -2.49
N LEU A 20 6.69 -2.89 -3.28
CA LEU A 20 5.46 -2.17 -2.96
C LEU A 20 4.27 -3.12 -2.84
N HIS A 21 4.12 -4.02 -3.83
CA HIS A 21 3.05 -5.01 -3.82
C HIS A 21 3.19 -6.02 -2.68
N ALA A 22 4.40 -6.46 -2.36
CA ALA A 22 4.65 -7.37 -1.25
C ALA A 22 4.25 -6.76 0.10
N VAL A 23 4.59 -5.49 0.34
CA VAL A 23 4.18 -4.77 1.57
C VAL A 23 2.67 -4.60 1.60
N ALA A 24 2.05 -4.17 0.50
CA ALA A 24 0.59 -4.03 0.43
C ALA A 24 -0.14 -5.36 0.74
N GLN A 25 0.35 -6.49 0.21
CA GLN A 25 -0.21 -7.81 0.53
C GLN A 25 -0.02 -8.19 2.00
N ALA A 26 1.14 -7.90 2.58
CA ALA A 26 1.46 -8.26 3.96
C ALA A 26 0.63 -7.50 5.00
N VAL A 27 0.07 -6.33 4.65
CA VAL A 27 -0.69 -5.47 5.57
C VAL A 27 -2.16 -5.30 5.19
N ALA A 28 -2.65 -6.07 4.22
CA ALA A 28 -4.01 -5.95 3.67
C ALA A 28 -5.13 -6.19 4.69
N ASP A 29 -4.85 -6.94 5.76
CA ASP A 29 -5.81 -7.21 6.83
C ASP A 29 -5.89 -6.08 7.87
N LEU A 30 -4.86 -5.24 7.98
CA LEU A 30 -4.74 -4.18 8.98
C LEU A 30 -5.66 -2.98 8.75
N GLY A 31 -6.08 -2.72 7.51
CA GLY A 31 -6.86 -1.53 7.16
C GLY A 31 -7.27 -1.48 5.71
N ASP A 32 -7.79 -0.34 5.30
CA ASP A 32 -8.06 -0.04 3.89
C ASP A 32 -6.81 0.60 3.28
N LEU A 33 -6.36 0.12 2.13
CA LEU A 33 -5.09 0.54 1.55
C LEU A 33 -5.30 1.60 0.46
N LEU A 34 -4.56 2.70 0.57
CA LEU A 34 -4.33 3.67 -0.50
C LEU A 34 -2.89 3.52 -0.99
N ILE A 35 -2.70 3.11 -2.24
CA ILE A 35 -1.36 2.92 -2.83
C ILE A 35 -1.10 4.06 -3.82
N MET A 36 0.01 4.77 -3.63
CA MET A 36 0.44 5.85 -4.52
C MET A 36 1.94 5.82 -4.68
N ALA A 37 2.41 5.75 -5.92
CA ALA A 37 3.82 5.74 -6.28
C ALA A 37 4.02 6.30 -7.70
N PRO A 38 5.25 6.68 -8.10
CA PRO A 38 5.57 7.08 -9.46
C PRO A 38 5.20 6.01 -10.50
N SER A 39 4.85 6.40 -11.74
CA SER A 39 4.59 5.47 -12.85
C SER A 39 5.86 5.10 -13.65
N THR A 40 7.04 5.24 -13.03
CA THR A 40 8.35 5.15 -13.67
C THR A 40 8.62 3.77 -14.27
#